data_AF-U9W5R0-F1
#
_entry.id   AF-U9W5R0-F1
#
_cell.length_a   1.000
_cell.length_b   1.000
_cell.length_c   1.000
_cell.angle_alpha   90.00
_cell.angle_beta   90.00
_cell.angle_gamma   90.00
#
_symmetry.space_group_name_H-M   'P 1'
#
loop_
_entity.id
_entity.type
_entity.pdbx_description
1 polymer ?
#
loop_
_entity_poly.entity_id
_entity_poly.type
_entity_poly.pdbx_seq_one_letter_code
_entity_poly.pdbx_strand_id
1 'polypeptide(L)'
;MLGIGTTSLVAEQLRQVSEDWVKDGKLNPEQAKGFVDDFMAQFNIDQAAIDEQLQRQIRNIMQDLGVPRQTEMDELRGRLDRLERQLRDLENKQWR
;
A
#
# COMPACT_ATOMS: atom_id res chain seq x y z
N MET A 1 -9.79 -0.79 -9.36
CA MET A 1 -9.41 -1.49 -10.61
C MET A 1 -7.92 -1.30 -10.89
N LEU A 2 -7.06 -1.86 -10.03
CA LEU A 2 -5.64 -2.08 -10.31
C LEU A 2 -5.52 -3.58 -10.49
N GLY A 3 -5.41 -4.10 -11.71
CA GLY A 3 -5.47 -5.56 -11.88
C GLY A 3 -5.07 -6.14 -13.23
N ILE A 4 -4.74 -5.32 -14.22
CA ILE A 4 -4.41 -5.82 -15.57
C ILE A 4 -3.01 -5.35 -16.05
N GLY A 5 -2.41 -4.34 -15.40
CA GLY A 5 -1.17 -3.72 -15.85
C GLY A 5 0.12 -4.25 -15.20
N THR A 6 0.11 -4.56 -13.90
CA THR A 6 1.34 -4.97 -13.18
C THR A 6 1.54 -6.48 -13.13
N THR A 7 0.43 -7.23 -13.04
CA THR A 7 0.43 -8.70 -13.11
C THR A 7 0.86 -9.22 -14.48
N SER A 8 0.52 -8.51 -15.57
CA SER A 8 0.92 -8.90 -16.93
C SER A 8 2.43 -8.74 -17.18
N LEU A 9 3.04 -7.67 -16.68
CA LEU A 9 4.48 -7.45 -16.81
C LEU A 9 5.31 -8.49 -16.05
N VAL A 10 4.87 -8.87 -14.85
CA VAL A 10 5.57 -9.90 -14.04
C VAL A 10 5.39 -11.29 -14.67
N ALA A 11 4.19 -11.62 -15.15
CA ALA A 11 3.93 -12.89 -15.84
C ALA A 11 4.78 -13.04 -17.11
N GLU A 12 4.92 -11.96 -17.89
CA GLU A 12 5.75 -11.98 -19.11
C GLU A 12 7.23 -12.13 -18.79
N GLN A 13 7.74 -11.47 -17.75
CA GLN A 13 9.13 -11.60 -17.32
C GLN A 13 9.45 -13.02 -16.82
N LEU A 14 8.54 -13.62 -16.04
CA LEU A 14 8.68 -15.01 -15.57
C LEU A 14 8.64 -16.00 -16.72
N ARG A 15 7.72 -15.82 -17.68
CA ARG A 15 7.63 -16.63 -18.90
C ARG A 15 8.96 -16.58 -19.66
N GLN A 16 9.52 -15.39 -19.84
CA GLN A 16 10.79 -15.20 -20.56
C GLN A 16 11.96 -15.91 -19.87
N VAL A 17 12.12 -15.74 -18.55
CA VAL A 17 13.18 -16.43 -17.78
C VAL A 17 13.01 -17.95 -17.81
N SER A 18 11.77 -18.43 -17.69
CA SER A 18 11.49 -19.86 -17.76
C SER A 18 11.81 -20.43 -19.14
N GLU A 19 11.50 -19.70 -20.22
CA GLU A 19 11.83 -20.09 -21.60
C GLU A 19 13.33 -20.11 -21.85
N ASP A 20 14.08 -19.15 -21.28
CA ASP A 20 15.54 -19.12 -21.38
C ASP A 20 16.17 -20.32 -20.65
N TRP A 21 15.63 -20.71 -19.50
CA TRP A 21 16.09 -21.92 -18.80
C TRP A 21 15.74 -23.21 -19.53
N VAL A 22 14.65 -23.23 -20.30
CA VAL A 22 14.32 -24.35 -21.20
C VAL A 22 15.29 -24.41 -22.39
N LYS A 23 15.62 -23.26 -22.99
CA LYS A 23 16.60 -23.18 -24.09
C LYS A 23 18.00 -23.60 -23.64
N ASP A 24 18.38 -23.23 -22.42
CA ASP A 24 19.65 -23.63 -21.81
C ASP A 24 19.69 -25.11 -21.37
N GLY A 25 18.58 -25.86 -21.56
CA GLY A 25 18.47 -27.27 -21.17
C GLY A 25 18.44 -27.52 -19.66
N LYS A 26 18.28 -26.46 -18.86
CA LYS A 26 18.21 -26.54 -17.38
C LYS A 26 16.80 -26.88 -16.88
N LEU A 27 15.79 -26.68 -17.72
CA LEU A 27 14.40 -26.90 -17.38
C LEU A 27 13.64 -27.56 -18.54
N ASN A 28 12.70 -28.44 -18.24
CA ASN A 28 11.85 -29.04 -19.26
C ASN A 28 10.65 -28.11 -19.54
N PRO A 29 10.09 -28.10 -20.76
CA PRO A 29 8.95 -27.22 -21.10
C PRO A 29 7.72 -27.41 -20.20
N GLU A 30 7.49 -28.64 -19.74
CA GLU A 30 6.40 -28.98 -18.82
C GLU A 30 6.65 -28.43 -17.40
N GLN A 31 7.90 -28.44 -16.95
CA GLN A 31 8.30 -27.88 -15.66
C GLN A 31 8.29 -26.34 -15.68
N ALA A 32 8.59 -25.73 -16.83
CA ALA A 32 8.50 -24.28 -17.02
C ALA A 32 7.08 -23.76 -16.82
N LYS A 33 6.10 -24.41 -17.44
CA LYS A 33 4.69 -24.06 -17.28
C LYS A 33 4.21 -24.23 -15.84
N GLY A 34 4.52 -25.38 -15.23
CA GLY A 34 4.18 -25.64 -13.83
C GLY A 34 4.77 -24.59 -12.88
N PHE A 35 6.02 -24.18 -13.08
CA PHE A 35 6.66 -23.15 -12.26
C PHE A 35 5.97 -21.79 -12.37
N VAL A 36 5.61 -21.37 -13.59
CA VAL A 36 4.89 -20.11 -13.80
C VAL A 36 3.50 -20.16 -13.17
N ASP A 37 2.78 -21.28 -13.35
CA ASP A 37 1.44 -21.48 -12.80
C ASP A 37 1.47 -21.51 -11.26
N ASP A 38 2.41 -22.22 -10.65
CA ASP A 38 2.59 -22.30 -9.20
C ASP A 38 2.96 -20.93 -8.60
N PHE A 39 3.88 -20.20 -9.25
CA PHE A 39 4.25 -18.87 -8.81
C PHE A 39 3.04 -17.91 -8.86
N MET A 40 2.28 -17.93 -9.95
CA MET A 40 1.08 -17.10 -10.09
C MET A 40 -0.01 -17.48 -9.09
N ALA A 41 -0.19 -18.78 -8.81
CA ALA A 41 -1.14 -19.27 -7.81
C ALA A 41 -0.77 -18.82 -6.40
N GLN A 42 0.51 -18.94 -6.03
CA GLN A 42 1.00 -18.53 -4.72
C GLN A 42 0.95 -17.00 -4.55
N PHE A 43 1.32 -16.26 -5.60
CA PHE A 43 1.29 -14.79 -5.60
C PHE A 43 -0.14 -14.21 -5.52
N ASN A 44 -1.13 -14.87 -6.13
CA ASN A 44 -2.54 -14.45 -6.04
C ASN A 44 -3.13 -14.68 -4.64
N ILE A 45 -2.65 -15.68 -3.89
CA ILE A 45 -3.14 -15.99 -2.54
C ILE A 45 -2.49 -15.05 -1.50
N ASP A 46 -1.22 -14.66 -1.69
CA ASP A 46 -0.47 -13.83 -0.74
C ASP A 46 -0.64 -12.32 -0.93
N GLN A 47 -1.27 -11.86 -2.02
CA GLN A 47 -1.38 -10.44 -2.36
C GLN A 47 -2.09 -9.62 -1.25
N ALA A 48 -3.16 -10.16 -0.66
CA ALA A 48 -3.90 -9.47 0.41
C ALA A 48 -3.08 -9.36 1.71
N ALA A 49 -2.32 -10.39 2.06
CA ALA A 49 -1.47 -10.40 3.24
C ALA A 49 -0.26 -9.47 3.08
N ILE A 50 0.33 -9.45 1.88
CA ILE A 50 1.44 -8.56 1.51
C ILE A 50 0.98 -7.11 1.50
N ASP A 51 -0.19 -6.80 0.92
CA ASP A 51 -0.75 -5.45 0.91
C ASP A 51 -0.98 -4.92 2.33
N GLU A 52 -1.53 -5.76 3.22
CA GLU A 52 -1.74 -5.38 4.62
C GLU A 52 -0.41 -5.10 5.35
N GLN A 53 0.60 -5.97 5.15
CA GLN A 53 1.91 -5.80 5.75
C GLN A 53 2.65 -4.57 5.20
N LEU A 54 2.52 -4.31 3.90
CA LEU A 54 3.12 -3.15 3.25
C LEU A 54 2.44 -1.86 3.72
N GLN A 55 1.11 -1.83 3.79
CA GLN A 55 0.37 -0.69 4.33
C GLN A 55 0.77 -0.40 5.78
N ARG A 56 0.98 -1.41 6.62
CA ARG A 56 1.49 -1.23 7.99
C ARG A 56 2.89 -0.61 8.00
N GLN A 57 3.81 -1.11 7.17
CA GLN A 57 5.16 -0.56 7.08
C GLN A 57 5.18 0.89 6.58
N ILE A 58 4.43 1.20 5.52
CA ILE A 58 4.32 2.57 5.01
C ILE A 58 3.75 3.51 6.08
N ARG A 59 2.76 3.04 6.85
CA ARG A 59 2.17 3.81 7.95
C ARG A 59 3.19 4.15 9.04
N ASN A 60 4.04 3.19 9.41
CA ASN A 60 5.11 3.41 10.37
C ASN A 60 6.15 4.42 9.85
N ILE A 61 6.57 4.27 8.59
CA ILE A 61 7.53 5.19 7.95
C ILE A 61 6.95 6.62 7.88
N MET A 62 5.67 6.78 7.54
CA MET A 62 5.03 8.10 7.52
C MET A 62 4.97 8.74 8.90
N GLN A 63 4.77 7.95 9.96
CA GLN A 63 4.87 8.44 11.34
C GLN A 63 6.29 8.85 11.71
N ASP A 64 7.30 8.05 11.33
CA ASP A 64 8.71 8.32 11.62
C ASP A 64 9.23 9.56 10.87
N LEU A 65 8.73 9.81 9.66
CA LEU A 65 9.02 11.02 8.87
C LEU A 65 8.28 12.26 9.38
N GLY A 66 7.47 12.13 10.42
CA GLY A 66 6.74 13.23 11.04
C GLY A 66 5.60 13.77 10.17
N VAL A 67 5.06 12.97 9.24
CA VAL A 67 3.88 13.34 8.45
C VAL A 67 2.64 13.17 9.34
N PRO A 68 2.00 14.26 9.80
CA PRO A 68 0.83 14.16 10.66
C PRO A 68 -0.32 13.54 9.88
N ARG A 69 -1.07 12.65 10.55
CA ARG A 69 -2.23 12.00 9.94
C ARG A 69 -3.33 13.03 9.71
N GLN A 70 -4.11 12.83 8.65
CA GLN A 70 -5.27 13.69 8.36
C GLN A 70 -6.24 13.75 9.54
N THR A 71 -6.45 12.62 10.23
CA THR A 71 -7.29 12.56 11.44
C THR A 71 -6.75 13.38 12.60
N GLU A 72 -5.43 13.43 12.77
CA GLU A 72 -4.78 14.24 13.81
C GLU A 72 -4.91 15.73 13.49
N MET A 73 -4.78 16.09 12.21
CA MET A 73 -5.02 17.45 11.73
C MET A 73 -6.49 17.88 11.91
N ASP A 74 -7.44 16.99 11.62
CA ASP A 74 -8.86 17.26 11.79
C ASP A 74 -9.24 17.42 13.27
N GLU A 75 -8.66 16.60 14.16
CA GLU A 75 -8.85 16.75 15.60
C GLU A 75 -8.30 18.07 16.12
N LEU A 76 -7.08 18.45 15.69
CA LEU A 76 -6.48 19.74 16.04
C LEU A 76 -7.33 20.91 15.54
N ARG A 77 -7.86 20.84 14.33
CA ARG A 77 -8.77 21.86 13.79
C ARG A 77 -10.05 21.97 14.63
N GLY A 78 -10.66 20.85 15.00
CA GLY A 78 -11.85 20.86 15.86
C GLY A 78 -11.56 21.41 17.27
N ARG A 79 -10.35 21.17 17.81
CA ARG A 79 -9.90 21.78 19.08
C ARG A 79 -9.71 23.28 18.93
N LEU A 80 -9.14 23.75 17.83
CA LEU A 80 -8.95 25.17 17.54
C LEU A 80 -10.30 25.90 17.44
N ASP A 81 -11.25 25.38 16.67
CA ASP A 81 -12.58 25.98 16.52
C ASP A 81 -13.30 26.16 17.87
N ARG A 82 -13.15 25.20 18.78
CA ARG A 82 -13.71 25.28 20.14
C ARG A 82 -13.04 26.39 20.96
N LEU A 83 -11.71 26.48 20.91
CA LEU A 83 -10.96 27.54 21.60
C LEU A 83 -11.35 28.92 21.08
N GLU A 84 -11.48 29.09 19.76
CA GLU A 84 -11.90 30.36 19.17
C GLU A 84 -13.32 30.76 19.60
N ARG A 85 -14.24 29.81 19.71
CA ARG A 85 -15.60 30.09 20.24
C ARG A 85 -15.55 30.52 21.70
N GLN A 86 -14.78 29.82 22.53
CA GLN A 86 -14.61 30.18 23.93
C GLN A 86 -14.00 31.56 24.10
N LEU A 87 -13.01 31.91 23.26
CA LEU A 87 -12.39 33.23 23.29
C LEU A 87 -13.39 34.32 22.95
N ARG A 88 -14.18 34.14 21.88
CA ARG A 88 -15.26 35.07 21.50
C ARG A 88 -16.30 35.25 22.61
N ASP A 89 -16.69 34.17 23.28
CA ASP A 89 -17.65 34.25 24.40
C ASP A 89 -17.08 35.00 25.61
N LEU A 90 -15.77 34.87 25.87
CA LEU A 90 -15.08 35.61 26.94
C LEU A 90 -14.94 37.09 26.59
N GLU A 91 -14.56 37.42 25.35
CA GLU A 91 -14.50 38.80 24.86
C GLU A 91 -15.87 39.48 24.95
N ASN A 92 -16.94 38.81 24.52
CA ASN A 92 -18.31 39.33 24.63
C ASN A 92 -18.78 39.53 26.07
N LYS A 93 -18.25 38.76 27.02
CA LYS A 93 -18.54 38.94 28.46
C LYS A 93 -17.77 40.10 29.07
N GLN A 94 -16.56 40.39 28.60
CA GLN A 94 -15.78 41.53 29.07
C GLN A 94 -16.30 42.88 28.59
N TRP A 95 -17.08 42.90 27.50
CA TRP A 95 -17.65 44.12 26.90
C TRP A 95 -19.04 44.48 27.45
N ARG A 96 -19.55 43.73 28.42
CA ARG A 96 -20.79 44.02 29.17
C ARG A 96 -20.45 44.45 30.59
#